data_AF-A0AAV5YJ11-F1
#
_entry.id   AF-A0AAV5YJ11-F1
#
_cell.length_a   1.000
_cell.length_b   1.000
_cell.length_c   1.000
_cell.angle_alpha   90.00
_cell.angle_beta   90.00
_cell.angle_gamma   90.00
#
_symmetry.space_group_name_H-M   'P 1'
#
loop_
_entity.id
_entity.type
_entity.pdbx_description
1 polymer ?
#
loop_
_entity_poly.entity_id
_entity_poly.type
_entity_poly.pdbx_seq_one_letter_code
_entity_poly.pdbx_strand_id
1 'polypeptide(L)'
;MDRVAAISRMSRAVAARLDAGWGTVGHVHSVFERAINLQWPDGSLLALHGSGSLLAPFAAAVDDLEPLRWLRIGTPVSIEARRLVAEDLSIPWPRADV
;
A
#
# COMPACT_ATOMS: atom_id res chain seq x y z
N MET A 1 12.67 -2.14 15.49
CA MET A 1 11.37 -2.67 15.93
C MET A 1 10.51 -2.55 14.71
N ASP A 2 10.11 -3.67 14.11
CA ASP A 2 9.40 -3.64 12.83
C ASP A 2 8.06 -2.91 13.01
N ARG A 3 7.78 -1.98 12.10
CA ARG A 3 6.53 -1.23 12.11
C ARG A 3 5.48 -2.01 11.33
N VAL A 4 4.25 -1.99 11.82
CA VAL A 4 3.15 -2.73 11.21
C VAL A 4 1.94 -1.82 11.08
N ALA A 5 1.39 -1.78 9.88
CA ALA A 5 0.03 -1.33 9.57
C ALA A 5 -0.66 -2.48 8.83
N ALA A 6 -1.98 -2.47 8.71
CA ALA A 6 -2.70 -3.46 7.92
C ALA A 6 -3.67 -2.79 6.96
N ILE A 7 -3.73 -3.28 5.72
CA ILE A 7 -4.79 -2.87 4.79
C ILE A 7 -6.11 -3.43 5.34
N SER A 8 -6.99 -2.54 5.78
CA SER A 8 -8.32 -2.87 6.30
C SER A 8 -9.38 -2.94 5.20
N ARG A 9 -9.17 -2.23 4.09
CA ARG A 9 -10.05 -2.24 2.92
C ARG A 9 -9.28 -1.93 1.66
N MET A 10 -9.65 -2.53 0.55
CA MET A 10 -9.11 -2.17 -0.75
C MET A 10 -10.18 -2.25 -1.84
N SER A 11 -9.94 -1.55 -2.94
CA SER A 11 -10.74 -1.74 -4.15
C SER A 11 -10.44 -3.11 -4.78
N ARG A 12 -11.39 -3.64 -5.55
CA ARG A 12 -11.22 -4.91 -6.28
C ARG A 12 -10.03 -4.88 -7.25
N ALA A 13 -9.78 -3.74 -7.89
CA ALA A 13 -8.65 -3.57 -8.80
C ALA A 13 -7.30 -3.65 -8.05
N VAL A 14 -7.22 -3.10 -6.84
CA VAL A 14 -6.05 -3.23 -5.98
C VAL A 14 -5.85 -4.67 -5.53
N ALA A 15 -6.91 -5.34 -5.08
CA ALA A 15 -6.83 -6.76 -4.71
C ALA A 15 -6.26 -7.61 -5.84
N ALA A 16 -6.83 -7.50 -7.04
CA ALA A 16 -6.38 -8.24 -8.21
C ALA A 16 -4.90 -7.96 -8.56
N ARG A 17 -4.46 -6.69 -8.45
CA ARG A 17 -3.07 -6.33 -8.69
C ARG A 17 -2.13 -6.91 -7.62
N LEU A 18 -2.48 -6.79 -6.35
CA LEU A 18 -1.66 -7.26 -5.24
C LEU A 18 -1.52 -8.79 -5.25
N ASP A 19 -2.58 -9.52 -5.62
CA ASP A 19 -2.52 -10.99 -5.76
C ASP A 19 -1.67 -11.43 -6.97
N ALA A 20 -1.62 -10.64 -8.05
CA ALA A 20 -0.81 -10.94 -9.25
C ALA A 20 0.64 -10.44 -9.15
N GLY A 21 0.92 -9.46 -8.29
CA GLY A 21 2.14 -8.65 -8.32
C GLY A 21 3.32 -9.21 -7.52
N TRP A 22 3.34 -10.49 -7.14
CA TRP A 22 4.46 -11.05 -6.37
C TRP A 22 5.83 -10.76 -7.01
N GLY A 23 6.77 -10.27 -6.20
CA GLY A 23 8.11 -9.89 -6.66
C GLY A 23 8.19 -8.53 -7.39
N THR A 24 7.06 -7.83 -7.56
CA THR A 24 7.06 -6.46 -8.11
C THR A 24 7.60 -5.49 -7.07
N VAL A 25 8.48 -4.59 -7.53
CA VAL A 25 9.03 -3.50 -6.72
C VAL A 25 8.61 -2.17 -7.33
N GLY A 26 7.84 -1.40 -6.57
CA GLY A 26 7.55 0.01 -6.84
C GLY A 26 8.31 0.93 -5.90
N HIS A 27 7.83 2.16 -5.79
CA HIS A 27 8.36 3.13 -4.85
C HIS A 27 7.28 4.08 -4.35
N VAL A 28 7.54 4.75 -3.23
CA VAL A 28 6.71 5.85 -2.74
C VAL A 28 6.87 7.04 -3.68
N HIS A 29 5.81 7.39 -4.39
CA HIS A 29 5.80 8.49 -5.35
C HIS A 29 5.53 9.84 -4.68
N SER A 30 4.57 9.91 -3.76
CA SER A 30 4.19 11.15 -3.09
C SER A 30 3.67 10.88 -1.67
N VAL A 31 3.98 11.78 -0.74
CA VAL A 31 3.57 11.70 0.67
C VAL A 31 2.70 12.92 1.00
N PHE A 32 1.52 12.67 1.55
CA PHE A 32 0.57 13.69 2.02
C PHE A 32 0.31 13.51 3.52
N GLU A 33 -0.38 14.47 4.13
CA GLU A 33 -0.71 14.43 5.56
C GLU A 33 -1.47 13.16 5.97
N ARG A 34 -2.33 12.62 5.10
CA ARG A 34 -3.23 11.50 5.40
C ARG A 34 -3.17 10.34 4.40
N ALA A 35 -2.21 10.38 3.48
CA ALA A 35 -2.08 9.37 2.45
C ALA A 35 -0.66 9.33 1.88
N ILE A 36 -0.28 8.19 1.31
CA ILE A 36 0.86 8.07 0.42
C ILE A 36 0.40 7.47 -0.90
N ASN A 37 1.05 7.83 -1.99
CA ASN A 37 0.88 7.13 -3.25
C ASN A 37 2.14 6.31 -3.52
N LEU A 38 1.93 5.06 -3.88
CA LEU A 38 2.96 4.18 -4.43
C LEU A 38 2.84 4.20 -5.95
N GLN A 39 3.97 4.16 -6.65
CA GLN A 39 4.02 3.99 -8.10
C GLN A 39 4.71 2.67 -8.45
N TRP A 40 4.04 1.90 -9.30
CA TRP A 40 4.57 0.66 -9.86
C TRP A 40 5.40 0.93 -11.13
N PRO A 41 6.21 -0.04 -11.59
CA PRO A 41 7.03 0.12 -12.80
C PRO A 41 6.23 0.43 -14.08
N ASP A 42 4.96 0.03 -14.13
CA ASP A 42 4.04 0.33 -15.23
C ASP A 42 3.49 1.78 -15.18
N GLY A 43 3.94 2.59 -14.22
CA GLY A 43 3.51 3.96 -14.00
C GLY A 43 2.20 4.11 -13.23
N SER A 44 1.50 3.01 -12.94
CA SER A 44 0.24 3.06 -12.22
C SER A 44 0.41 3.36 -10.73
N LEU A 45 -0.59 4.00 -10.14
CA LEU A 45 -0.56 4.45 -8.75
C LEU A 45 -1.45 3.59 -7.85
N LEU A 46 -1.02 3.39 -6.60
CA LEU A 46 -1.83 2.91 -5.48
C LEU A 46 -1.81 3.96 -4.37
N ALA A 47 -2.98 4.49 -4.00
CA ALA A 47 -3.13 5.34 -2.83
C ALA A 47 -3.35 4.49 -1.57
N LEU A 48 -2.47 4.64 -0.58
CA LEU A 48 -2.69 4.14 0.78
C LEU A 48 -3.10 5.32 1.66
N HIS A 49 -4.27 5.24 2.28
CA HIS A 49 -4.81 6.31 3.12
C HIS A 49 -5.41 5.74 4.39
N GLY A 50 -5.70 6.61 5.37
CA GLY A 50 -6.31 6.18 6.62
C GLY A 50 -7.75 5.69 6.45
N SER A 51 -8.38 5.28 7.55
CA SER A 51 -9.78 4.86 7.54
C SER A 51 -10.69 5.91 6.88
N GLY A 52 -11.51 5.44 5.93
CA GLY A 52 -12.37 6.31 5.13
C GLY A 52 -12.91 5.62 3.87
N SER A 53 -13.74 6.34 3.10
CA SER A 53 -14.27 5.87 1.82
C SER A 53 -13.15 5.72 0.78
N LEU A 54 -13.17 4.64 0.01
CA LEU A 54 -12.29 4.45 -1.13
C LEU A 54 -12.82 5.25 -2.31
N LEU A 55 -12.38 6.50 -2.46
CA LEU A 55 -12.87 7.40 -3.49
C LEU A 55 -12.14 7.22 -4.85
N ALA A 56 -10.97 6.59 -4.85
CA ALA A 56 -10.20 6.33 -6.07
C ALA A 56 -10.27 4.84 -6.45
N PRO A 57 -10.29 4.51 -7.76
CA PRO A 57 -10.30 3.12 -8.24
C PRO A 57 -9.08 2.30 -7.80
N PHE A 58 -7.97 2.96 -7.47
CA PHE A 58 -6.74 2.35 -7.01
C PHE A 58 -6.36 2.85 -5.61
N ALA A 59 -7.27 2.66 -4.66
CA ALA A 59 -7.06 3.00 -3.26
C ALA A 59 -7.18 1.78 -2.34
N ALA A 60 -6.45 1.85 -1.23
CA ALA A 60 -6.60 1.00 -0.07
C ALA A 60 -6.55 1.83 1.23
N ALA A 61 -7.37 1.45 2.19
CA ALA A 61 -7.38 2.02 3.52
C ALA A 61 -6.51 1.17 4.45
N VAL A 62 -5.65 1.81 5.24
CA VAL A 62 -4.91 1.19 6.34
C VAL A 62 -5.59 1.48 7.69
N ASP A 63 -5.41 0.58 8.65
CA ASP A 63 -5.91 0.73 10.02
C ASP A 63 -5.19 1.83 10.81
N ASP A 64 -3.88 1.94 10.61
CA ASP A 64 -3.01 2.97 11.19
C ASP A 64 -2.14 3.62 10.13
N LEU A 65 -2.14 4.96 10.12
CA LEU A 65 -1.33 5.78 9.22
C LEU A 65 0.02 6.17 9.82
N GLU A 66 0.19 6.09 11.14
CA GLU A 66 1.42 6.54 11.81
C GLU A 66 2.66 5.88 11.22
N PRO A 67 2.68 4.55 10.96
CA PRO A 67 3.83 3.91 10.33
C PRO A 67 4.15 4.45 8.92
N LEU A 68 3.13 4.81 8.14
CA LEU A 68 3.29 5.26 6.75
C LEU A 68 3.91 6.67 6.67
N ARG A 69 3.74 7.51 7.70
CA ARG A 69 4.26 8.90 7.74
C ARG A 69 5.78 8.98 7.73
N TRP A 70 6.43 7.88 8.08
CA TRP A 70 7.88 7.81 8.12
C TRP A 70 8.51 7.46 6.78
N LEU A 71 7.73 6.94 5.84
CA LEU A 71 8.20 6.69 4.49
C LEU A 71 8.58 8.02 3.81
N ARG A 72 9.52 7.93 2.87
CA ARG A 72 10.01 9.06 2.09
C ARG A 72 9.73 8.83 0.61
N ILE A 73 9.63 9.91 -0.15
CA ILE A 73 9.56 9.81 -1.61
C ILE A 73 10.79 9.05 -2.10
N GLY A 74 10.57 8.07 -2.98
CA GLY A 74 11.59 7.17 -3.50
C GLY A 74 11.83 5.91 -2.68
N THR A 75 11.26 5.77 -1.48
CA THR A 75 11.40 4.53 -0.69
C THR A 75 10.87 3.34 -1.51
N PRO A 76 11.66 2.28 -1.74
CA PRO A 76 11.22 1.12 -2.50
C PRO A 76 10.15 0.36 -1.72
N VAL A 77 9.15 -0.18 -2.44
CA VAL A 77 8.09 -1.00 -1.88
C VAL A 77 7.93 -2.28 -2.68
N SER A 78 8.11 -3.44 -2.05
CA SER A 78 7.95 -4.76 -2.66
C SER A 78 6.64 -5.44 -2.25
N ILE A 79 6.14 -6.34 -3.10
CA ILE A 79 5.06 -7.27 -2.76
C ILE A 79 5.68 -8.62 -2.39
N GLU A 80 5.53 -9.00 -1.12
CA GLU A 80 6.08 -10.24 -0.56
C GLU A 80 5.01 -10.98 0.24
N ALA A 81 4.75 -12.26 -0.04
CA ALA A 81 3.91 -13.12 0.82
C ALA A 81 2.63 -12.44 1.40
N ARG A 82 1.86 -11.73 0.56
CA ARG A 82 0.64 -10.98 0.92
C ARG A 82 0.83 -9.78 1.86
N ARG A 83 1.97 -9.09 1.76
CA ARG A 83 2.25 -7.82 2.42
C ARG A 83 3.04 -6.91 1.49
N LEU A 84 2.86 -5.61 1.68
CA LEU A 84 3.76 -4.60 1.14
C LEU A 84 4.91 -4.47 2.13
N VAL A 85 6.14 -4.48 1.65
CA VAL A 85 7.33 -4.32 2.47
C VAL A 85 8.08 -3.08 2.00
N ALA A 86 8.39 -2.19 2.94
CA ALA A 86 9.11 -0.95 2.69
C ALA A 86 10.00 -0.64 3.90
N GLU A 87 11.33 -0.70 3.75
CA GLU A 87 12.27 -0.57 4.87
C GLU A 87 11.94 -1.56 6.01
N ASP A 88 11.61 -1.06 7.21
CA ASP A 88 11.18 -1.82 8.39
C ASP A 88 9.65 -1.87 8.56
N LEU A 89 8.88 -1.41 7.57
CA LEU A 89 7.42 -1.42 7.55
C LEU A 89 6.89 -2.63 6.76
N SER A 90 6.03 -3.40 7.40
CA SER A 90 5.25 -4.47 6.78
C SER A 90 3.76 -4.14 6.81
N ILE A 91 3.11 -4.18 5.65
CA ILE A 91 1.67 -3.90 5.49
C ILE A 91 0.94 -5.12 4.92
N PRO A 92 0.53 -6.11 5.74
CA PRO A 92 -0.31 -7.22 5.31
C PRO A 92 -1.68 -6.77 4.79
N TRP A 93 -2.30 -7.63 3.97
CA TRP A 93 -3.68 -7.45 3.54
C TRP A 93 -4.51 -8.75 3.54
N PRO A 94 -5.83 -8.64 3.84
CA PRO A 94 -6.73 -9.79 3.87
C PRO A 94 -6.94 -10.36 2.46
N ARG A 95 -7.35 -11.63 2.39
CA ARG A 95 -7.83 -12.21 1.12
C ARG A 95 -9.06 -11.42 0.69
N ALA A 96 -9.14 -11.06 -0.59
CA ALA A 96 -10.38 -10.51 -1.10
C ALA A 96 -11.42 -11.61 -0.99
N ASP A 97 -12.41 -11.43 -0.12
CA ASP A 97 -13.62 -12.24 -0.15
C ASP A 97 -14.31 -11.93 -1.48
N VAL A 98 -14.51 -12.99 -2.27
CA VAL A 98 -14.96 -12.94 -3.67
C VAL A 98 -16.37 -12.36 -3.78
#